data_AF-A0A1Y3CZ76-F1
#
_entry.id   AF-A0A1Y3CZ76-F1
#
_cell.length_a   1.000
_cell.length_b   1.000
_cell.length_c   1.000
_cell.angle_alpha   90.00
_cell.angle_beta   90.00
_cell.angle_gamma   90.00
#
_symmetry.space_group_name_H-M   'P 1'
#
loop_
_entity.id
_entity.type
_entity.pdbx_description
1 polymer ?
#
loop_
_entity_poly.entity_id
_entity_poly.type
_entity_poly.pdbx_seq_one_letter_code
_entity_poly.pdbx_strand_id
1 'polypeptide(L)'
;MTPEQRFQAVLAQSKQHDDEESQRSKLENNLIVISHELKELADTLEEQVTDLIFIEMDKFLESQGWTSEFNNAKNKRYSLNHKNIYITALKPVSGKFLFVIKHDLFNSTEHRVEVCFKDSTTLSHFKTAMQGGDIKNDIPIKALEDWLKGLQSTQQLLKIESEKLQPDGLTYEIIKVGQIHHKRLPNFIEAFLSILENR
;
A
#
# COMPACT_ATOMS: atom_id res chain seq x y z
N MET A 1 58.62 -11.45 9.57
CA MET A 1 57.83 -11.21 8.34
C MET A 1 58.70 -10.38 7.39
N THR A 2 58.91 -10.83 6.16
CA THR A 2 59.80 -10.15 5.20
C THR A 2 59.06 -9.02 4.45
N PRO A 3 59.79 -8.06 3.85
CA PRO A 3 59.18 -7.02 3.00
C PRO A 3 58.27 -7.58 1.89
N GLU A 4 58.64 -8.69 1.26
CA GLU A 4 57.86 -9.36 0.21
C GLU A 4 56.54 -9.90 0.77
N GLN A 5 56.56 -10.50 1.97
CA GLN A 5 55.35 -10.97 2.65
C GLN A 5 54.41 -9.81 3.00
N ARG A 6 54.96 -8.65 3.40
CA ARG A 6 54.17 -7.43 3.66
C ARG A 6 53.54 -6.87 2.39
N PHE A 7 54.27 -6.85 1.27
CA PHE A 7 53.74 -6.38 -0.01
C PHE A 7 52.63 -7.30 -0.55
N GLN A 8 52.81 -8.63 -0.45
CA GLN A 8 51.76 -9.59 -0.81
C GLN A 8 50.50 -9.44 0.06
N ALA A 9 50.65 -9.14 1.36
CA ALA A 9 49.51 -8.86 2.23
C ALA A 9 48.76 -7.59 1.81
N VAL A 10 49.46 -6.53 1.39
CA VAL A 10 48.84 -5.30 0.86
C VAL A 10 48.09 -5.56 -0.44
N LEU A 11 48.66 -6.34 -1.37
CA LEU A 11 47.96 -6.72 -2.60
C LEU A 11 46.70 -7.56 -2.34
N ALA A 12 46.77 -8.49 -1.39
CA ALA A 12 45.62 -9.27 -0.97
C ALA A 12 44.51 -8.40 -0.35
N GLN A 13 44.88 -7.42 0.48
CA GLN A 13 43.93 -6.45 1.06
C GLN A 13 43.31 -5.56 -0.01
N SER A 14 44.08 -5.08 -1.00
CA SER A 14 43.57 -4.29 -2.12
C SER A 14 42.54 -5.09 -2.92
N LYS A 15 42.87 -6.34 -3.26
CA LYS A 15 41.93 -7.21 -3.99
C LYS A 15 40.66 -7.49 -3.19
N GLN A 16 40.79 -7.74 -1.89
CA GLN A 16 39.63 -7.92 -1.01
C GLN A 16 38.75 -6.67 -0.98
N HIS A 17 39.33 -5.48 -0.93
CA HIS A 17 38.60 -4.22 -1.00
C HIS A 17 37.83 -4.08 -2.33
N ASP A 18 38.48 -4.38 -3.47
CA ASP A 18 37.83 -4.34 -4.80
C ASP A 18 36.66 -5.33 -4.89
N ASP A 19 36.85 -6.54 -4.35
CA ASP A 19 35.81 -7.58 -4.32
C ASP A 19 34.62 -7.16 -3.43
N GLU A 20 34.87 -6.55 -2.27
CA GLU A 20 33.85 -6.02 -1.35
C GLU A 20 33.05 -4.86 -1.98
N GLU A 21 33.72 -3.93 -2.68
CA GLU A 21 33.08 -2.81 -3.38
C GLU A 21 32.20 -3.30 -4.54
N SER A 22 32.67 -4.31 -5.27
CA SER A 22 31.90 -4.98 -6.33
C SER A 22 30.67 -5.71 -5.78
N GLN A 23 30.82 -6.45 -4.68
CA GLN A 23 29.70 -7.11 -4.00
C GLN A 23 28.67 -6.10 -3.50
N ARG A 24 29.13 -5.03 -2.85
CA ARG A 24 28.28 -3.95 -2.36
C ARG A 24 27.47 -3.35 -3.51
N SER A 25 28.12 -2.95 -4.60
CA SER A 25 27.47 -2.36 -5.77
C SER A 25 26.36 -3.26 -6.35
N LYS A 26 26.59 -4.58 -6.37
CA LYS A 26 25.55 -5.55 -6.81
C LYS A 26 24.37 -5.59 -5.85
N LEU A 27 24.61 -5.59 -4.55
CA LEU A 27 23.55 -5.59 -3.54
C LEU A 27 22.72 -4.30 -3.59
N GLU A 28 23.37 -3.15 -3.75
CA GLU A 28 22.69 -1.86 -3.87
C GLU A 28 21.79 -1.83 -5.12
N ASN A 29 22.29 -2.29 -6.27
CA ASN A 29 21.48 -2.42 -7.49
C ASN A 29 20.27 -3.35 -7.28
N ASN A 30 20.46 -4.51 -6.66
CA ASN A 30 19.36 -5.43 -6.38
C ASN A 30 18.32 -4.83 -5.42
N LEU A 31 18.76 -4.06 -4.42
CA LEU A 31 17.90 -3.34 -3.49
C LEU A 31 17.07 -2.26 -4.19
N ILE A 32 17.66 -1.55 -5.16
CA ILE A 32 16.94 -0.58 -6.00
C ILE A 32 15.87 -1.29 -6.82
N VAL A 33 16.23 -2.39 -7.50
CA VAL A 33 15.30 -3.16 -8.34
C VAL A 33 14.12 -3.70 -7.52
N ILE A 34 14.39 -4.40 -6.41
CA ILE A 34 13.32 -4.96 -5.58
C ILE A 34 12.44 -3.87 -4.96
N SER A 35 13.01 -2.70 -4.63
CA SER A 35 12.23 -1.56 -4.13
C SER A 35 11.28 -1.01 -5.17
N HIS A 36 11.70 -0.95 -6.44
CA HIS A 36 10.84 -0.55 -7.55
C HIS A 36 9.70 -1.57 -7.75
N GLU A 37 10.02 -2.86 -7.81
CA GLU A 37 9.02 -3.93 -7.96
C GLU A 37 8.01 -3.95 -6.81
N LEU A 38 8.46 -3.69 -5.58
CA LEU A 38 7.58 -3.55 -4.42
C LEU A 38 6.66 -2.34 -4.56
N LYS A 39 7.15 -1.24 -5.11
CA LYS A 39 6.36 -0.03 -5.32
C LYS A 39 5.27 -0.25 -6.37
N GLU A 40 5.59 -0.89 -7.48
CA GLU A 40 4.62 -1.28 -8.51
C GLU A 40 3.55 -2.23 -7.95
N LEU A 41 3.95 -3.19 -7.12
CA LEU A 41 3.03 -4.12 -6.47
C LEU A 41 2.11 -3.41 -5.47
N ALA A 42 2.62 -2.42 -4.73
CA ALA A 42 1.82 -1.61 -3.84
C ALA A 42 0.79 -0.77 -4.61
N ASP A 43 1.17 -0.21 -5.77
CA ASP A 43 0.27 0.54 -6.64
C ASP A 43 -0.80 -0.39 -7.28
N THR A 44 -0.42 -1.61 -7.65
CA THR A 44 -1.36 -2.64 -8.13
C THR A 44 -2.38 -3.02 -7.06
N LEU A 45 -1.94 -3.22 -5.82
CA LEU A 45 -2.83 -3.48 -4.68
C LEU A 45 -3.78 -2.31 -4.40
N GLU A 46 -3.31 -1.05 -4.56
CA GLU A 46 -4.17 0.13 -4.45
C GLU A 46 -5.30 0.11 -5.48
N GLU A 47 -4.99 -0.21 -6.73
CA GLU A 47 -5.98 -0.34 -7.80
C GLU A 47 -6.97 -1.47 -7.50
N GLN A 48 -6.48 -2.66 -7.14
CA GLN A 48 -7.33 -3.81 -6.83
C GLN A 48 -8.26 -3.55 -5.64
N VAL A 49 -7.77 -2.91 -4.56
CA VAL A 49 -8.63 -2.52 -3.44
C VAL A 49 -9.68 -1.51 -3.89
N THR A 50 -9.29 -0.52 -4.70
CA THR A 50 -10.24 0.48 -5.24
C THR A 50 -11.34 -0.17 -6.07
N ASP A 51 -10.98 -1.10 -6.96
CA ASP A 51 -11.92 -1.83 -7.80
C ASP A 51 -12.86 -2.72 -6.97
N LEU A 52 -12.35 -3.40 -5.95
CA LEU A 52 -13.18 -4.20 -5.05
C LEU A 52 -14.26 -3.36 -4.36
N ILE A 53 -13.90 -2.16 -3.92
CA ILE A 53 -14.83 -1.22 -3.27
C ILE A 53 -15.91 -0.75 -4.25
N PHE A 54 -15.52 -0.41 -5.48
CA PHE A 54 -16.51 -0.04 -6.50
C PHE A 54 -17.43 -1.20 -6.86
N ILE A 55 -16.90 -2.43 -7.00
CA ILE A 55 -17.71 -3.63 -7.27
C ILE A 55 -18.71 -3.88 -6.13
N GLU A 56 -18.29 -3.75 -4.87
CA GLU A 56 -19.18 -3.92 -3.72
C GLU A 56 -20.29 -2.87 -3.71
N MET A 57 -19.93 -1.61 -3.96
CA MET A 57 -20.88 -0.50 -4.03
C MET A 57 -21.84 -0.59 -5.21
N ASP A 58 -21.39 -1.06 -6.37
CA ASP A 58 -22.24 -1.29 -7.54
C ASP A 58 -23.30 -2.34 -7.23
N LYS A 59 -22.88 -3.51 -6.72
CA LYS A 59 -23.82 -4.57 -6.33
C LYS A 59 -24.86 -4.07 -5.34
N PHE A 60 -24.45 -3.26 -4.37
CA PHE A 60 -25.35 -2.70 -3.38
C PHE A 60 -26.30 -1.65 -3.97
N LEU A 61 -25.80 -0.59 -4.58
CA LEU A 61 -26.60 0.55 -5.03
C LEU A 61 -27.41 0.26 -6.30
N GLU A 62 -26.87 -0.48 -7.26
CA GLU A 62 -27.60 -0.82 -8.49
C GLU A 62 -28.81 -1.72 -8.20
N SER A 63 -28.71 -2.59 -7.19
CA SER A 63 -29.86 -3.39 -6.71
C SER A 63 -31.01 -2.52 -6.18
N GLN A 64 -30.70 -1.28 -5.77
CA GLN A 64 -31.66 -0.29 -5.28
C GLN A 64 -32.06 0.72 -6.37
N GLY A 65 -31.70 0.47 -7.63
CA GLY A 65 -32.07 1.29 -8.79
C GLY A 65 -31.16 2.50 -9.05
N TRP A 66 -30.02 2.61 -8.36
CA TRP A 66 -29.03 3.63 -8.68
C TRP A 66 -28.31 3.29 -9.98
N THR A 67 -27.90 4.32 -10.71
CA THR A 67 -27.05 4.20 -11.89
C THR A 67 -25.63 4.65 -11.56
N SER A 68 -24.62 3.94 -12.03
CA SER A 68 -23.22 4.23 -11.74
C SER A 68 -22.47 4.72 -12.98
N GLU A 69 -21.54 5.66 -12.79
CA GLU A 69 -20.70 6.21 -13.85
C GLU A 69 -19.30 6.52 -13.29
N PHE A 70 -18.27 6.13 -14.02
CA PHE A 70 -16.90 6.52 -13.71
C PHE A 70 -16.62 7.93 -14.24
N ASN A 71 -16.25 8.85 -13.34
CA ASN A 71 -15.67 10.13 -13.73
C ASN A 71 -14.20 9.96 -14.13
N ASN A 72 -13.50 9.03 -13.47
CA ASN A 72 -12.16 8.54 -13.79
C ASN A 72 -11.88 7.24 -13.00
N ALA A 73 -10.69 6.65 -13.17
CA ALA A 73 -10.31 5.40 -12.52
C ALA A 73 -10.39 5.42 -10.98
N LYS A 74 -10.30 6.59 -10.35
CA LYS A 74 -10.35 6.74 -8.89
C LYS A 74 -11.62 7.42 -8.39
N ASN A 75 -12.58 7.73 -9.26
CA ASN A 75 -13.76 8.48 -8.88
C ASN A 75 -15.00 7.93 -9.59
N LYS A 76 -15.95 7.44 -8.79
CA LYS A 76 -17.21 6.90 -9.26
C LYS A 76 -18.38 7.69 -8.68
N ARG A 77 -19.34 8.03 -9.55
CA ARG A 77 -20.60 8.69 -9.21
C ARG A 77 -21.74 7.68 -9.31
N TYR A 78 -22.64 7.73 -8.33
CA TYR A 78 -23.91 7.02 -8.33
C TYR A 78 -25.05 8.03 -8.32
N SER A 79 -26.05 7.85 -9.18
CA SER A 79 -27.16 8.79 -9.36
C SER A 79 -28.52 8.12 -9.26
N LEU A 80 -29.45 8.74 -8.52
CA LEU A 80 -30.86 8.35 -8.43
C LEU A 80 -31.74 9.58 -8.15
N ASN A 81 -32.74 9.87 -8.98
CA ASN A 81 -33.72 10.95 -8.76
C ASN A 81 -33.10 12.32 -8.42
N HIS A 82 -32.09 12.76 -9.19
CA HIS A 82 -31.33 14.00 -8.96
C HIS A 82 -30.48 14.02 -7.68
N LYS A 83 -30.34 12.86 -7.00
CA LYS A 83 -29.39 12.66 -5.91
C LYS A 83 -28.15 11.96 -6.41
N ASN A 84 -27.01 12.30 -5.80
CA ASN A 84 -25.69 11.84 -6.17
C ASN A 84 -24.92 11.36 -4.92
N ILE A 85 -24.18 10.28 -5.10
CA ILE A 85 -23.13 9.80 -4.20
C ILE A 85 -21.85 9.74 -5.02
N TYR A 86 -20.77 10.28 -4.48
CA TYR A 86 -19.44 10.27 -5.07
C TYR A 86 -18.51 9.50 -4.14
N ILE A 87 -17.78 8.55 -4.70
CA ILE A 87 -16.75 7.79 -3.99
C ILE A 87 -15.44 8.04 -4.73
N THR A 88 -14.48 8.63 -4.03
CA THR A 88 -13.17 9.00 -4.58
C THR A 88 -12.07 8.31 -3.80
N ALA A 89 -11.29 7.47 -4.47
CA ALA A 89 -10.05 6.92 -3.93
C ALA A 89 -8.96 8.01 -3.92
N LEU A 90 -8.27 8.15 -2.79
CA LEU A 90 -7.12 9.04 -2.61
C LEU A 90 -5.85 8.22 -2.49
N LYS A 91 -4.70 8.88 -2.68
CA LYS A 91 -3.39 8.26 -2.48
C LYS A 91 -3.28 7.68 -1.05
N PRO A 92 -2.87 6.41 -0.90
CA PRO A 92 -2.68 5.80 0.40
C PRO A 92 -1.72 6.57 1.30
N VAL A 93 -1.96 6.55 2.60
CA VAL A 93 -1.12 7.18 3.63
C VAL A 93 -0.86 6.17 4.74
N SER A 94 0.41 6.00 5.12
CA SER A 94 0.81 5.14 6.25
C SER A 94 0.28 3.70 6.19
N GLY A 95 0.21 3.13 4.99
CA GLY A 95 -0.27 1.76 4.72
C GLY A 95 -1.78 1.60 4.73
N LYS A 96 -2.53 2.70 4.68
CA LYS A 96 -4.00 2.70 4.60
C LYS A 96 -4.46 3.27 3.26
N PHE A 97 -5.38 2.57 2.62
CA PHE A 97 -6.12 3.08 1.46
C PHE A 97 -7.14 4.10 1.96
N LEU A 98 -7.34 5.18 1.21
CA LEU A 98 -8.16 6.30 1.65
C LEU A 98 -9.28 6.55 0.64
N PHE A 99 -10.50 6.65 1.12
CA PHE A 99 -11.66 6.98 0.30
C PHE A 99 -12.36 8.20 0.87
N VAL A 100 -12.83 9.08 -0.02
CA VAL A 100 -13.74 10.18 0.31
C VAL A 100 -15.11 9.85 -0.25
N ILE A 101 -16.11 9.91 0.61
CA ILE A 101 -17.51 9.77 0.26
C ILE A 101 -18.19 11.12 0.41
N LYS A 102 -18.80 11.61 -0.67
CA LYS A 102 -19.58 12.85 -0.71
C LYS A 102 -20.95 12.56 -1.28
N HIS A 103 -22.01 13.11 -0.70
CA HIS A 103 -23.36 12.93 -1.21
C HIS A 103 -24.22 14.18 -1.02
N ASP A 104 -25.36 14.24 -1.73
CA ASP A 104 -26.37 15.30 -1.63
C ASP A 104 -27.76 14.76 -1.19
N LEU A 105 -27.78 13.54 -0.64
CA LEU A 105 -28.97 12.91 -0.07
C LEU A 105 -29.65 13.82 0.97
N PHE A 106 -28.84 14.50 1.79
CA PHE A 106 -29.23 15.51 2.78
C PHE A 106 -28.30 16.74 2.70
N ASN A 107 -27.83 17.29 3.81
CA ASN A 107 -26.78 18.31 3.81
C ASN A 107 -25.47 17.71 3.29
N SER A 108 -24.80 18.42 2.37
CA SER A 108 -23.56 17.93 1.77
C SER A 108 -22.45 17.85 2.82
N THR A 109 -22.02 16.64 3.11
CA THR A 109 -20.95 16.34 4.04
C THR A 109 -19.95 15.40 3.37
N GLU A 110 -18.67 15.72 3.53
CA GLU A 110 -17.56 14.89 3.06
C GLU A 110 -17.09 14.00 4.21
N HIS A 111 -17.03 12.70 3.95
CA HIS A 111 -16.61 11.69 4.92
C HIS A 111 -15.38 10.96 4.40
N ARG A 112 -14.47 10.61 5.31
CA ARG A 112 -13.29 9.81 4.98
C ARG A 112 -13.47 8.40 5.49
N VAL A 113 -13.13 7.42 4.67
CA VAL A 113 -13.06 6.01 5.04
C VAL A 113 -11.63 5.56 4.84
N GLU A 114 -11.00 5.08 5.89
CA GLU A 114 -9.71 4.41 5.82
C GLU A 114 -9.94 2.91 5.71
N VAL A 115 -9.21 2.28 4.80
CA VAL A 115 -9.25 0.84 4.57
C VAL A 115 -7.84 0.30 4.76
N CYS A 116 -7.71 -0.80 5.49
CA CYS A 116 -6.43 -1.47 5.67
C CYS A 116 -6.60 -2.98 5.74
N PHE A 117 -5.51 -3.69 5.44
CA PHE A 117 -5.45 -5.14 5.64
C PHE A 117 -5.76 -5.50 7.10
N LYS A 118 -6.61 -6.50 7.28
CA LYS A 118 -6.97 -7.06 8.58
C LYS A 118 -5.79 -7.81 9.19
N ASP A 119 -5.04 -8.53 8.37
CA ASP A 119 -3.83 -9.22 8.79
C ASP A 119 -2.68 -8.22 9.01
N SER A 120 -2.17 -8.19 10.23
CA SER A 120 -1.14 -7.22 10.63
C SER A 120 0.20 -7.44 9.92
N THR A 121 0.50 -8.68 9.52
CA THR A 121 1.73 -9.03 8.81
C THR A 121 1.69 -8.43 7.40
N THR A 122 0.59 -8.66 6.69
CA THR A 122 0.30 -8.10 5.36
C THR A 122 0.31 -6.58 5.39
N LEU A 123 -0.33 -5.97 6.39
CA LEU A 123 -0.27 -4.51 6.59
C LEU A 123 1.16 -4.01 6.76
N SER A 124 1.99 -4.72 7.54
CA SER A 124 3.39 -4.36 7.73
C SER A 124 4.20 -4.44 6.43
N HIS A 125 4.03 -5.52 5.66
CA HIS A 125 4.68 -5.67 4.36
C HIS A 125 4.24 -4.62 3.35
N PHE A 126 2.95 -4.29 3.31
CA PHE A 126 2.43 -3.23 2.45
C PHE A 126 3.02 -1.87 2.83
N LYS A 127 3.15 -1.55 4.12
CA LYS A 127 3.85 -0.34 4.59
C LYS A 127 5.29 -0.28 4.10
N THR A 128 6.03 -1.38 4.22
CA THR A 128 7.41 -1.48 3.71
C THR A 128 7.46 -1.22 2.21
N ALA A 129 6.55 -1.82 1.44
CA ALA A 129 6.48 -1.65 0.00
C ALA A 129 6.19 -0.20 -0.43
N MET A 130 5.34 0.52 0.32
CA MET A 130 5.04 1.92 0.02
C MET A 130 6.16 2.90 0.39
N GLN A 131 6.98 2.59 1.41
CA GLN A 131 8.03 3.50 1.90
C GLN A 131 9.19 3.61 0.91
N GLY A 132 9.49 2.55 0.16
CA GLY A 132 10.69 2.45 -0.65
C GLY A 132 11.96 2.37 0.20
N GLY A 133 13.05 1.83 -0.36
CA GLY A 133 14.34 1.78 0.32
C GLY A 133 15.19 3.00 0.04
N ASP A 134 15.69 3.67 1.08
CA ASP A 134 16.75 4.69 0.98
C ASP A 134 18.08 4.06 1.37
N ILE A 135 18.93 3.79 0.37
CA ILE A 135 20.22 3.11 0.57
C ILE A 135 21.24 4.15 0.99
N LYS A 136 21.80 3.98 2.18
CA LYS A 136 22.91 4.80 2.68
C LYS A 136 24.25 4.08 2.52
N ASN A 137 25.28 4.84 2.19
CA ASN A 137 26.63 4.33 1.91
C ASN A 137 27.32 3.69 3.14
N ASP A 138 26.82 3.92 4.35
CA ASP A 138 27.41 3.44 5.60
C ASP A 138 26.84 2.09 6.10
N ILE A 139 25.87 1.50 5.38
CA ILE A 139 25.26 0.22 5.78
C ILE A 139 26.24 -0.93 5.52
N PRO A 140 26.57 -1.78 6.51
CA PRO A 140 27.45 -2.95 6.30
C PRO A 140 26.90 -3.93 5.25
N ILE A 141 27.78 -4.60 4.48
CA ILE A 141 27.39 -5.57 3.42
C ILE A 141 26.38 -6.61 3.94
N LYS A 142 26.64 -7.20 5.11
CA LYS A 142 25.73 -8.17 5.73
C LYS A 142 24.33 -7.60 5.99
N ALA A 143 24.24 -6.33 6.40
CA ALA A 143 22.96 -5.67 6.61
C ALA A 143 22.25 -5.38 5.28
N LEU A 144 22.97 -5.09 4.20
CA LEU A 144 22.39 -4.99 2.84
C LEU A 144 21.83 -6.35 2.38
N GLU A 145 22.53 -7.45 2.65
CA GLU A 145 22.07 -8.81 2.33
C GLU A 145 20.81 -9.20 3.09
N ASP A 146 20.78 -8.95 4.41
CA ASP A 146 19.64 -9.25 5.25
C ASP A 146 18.43 -8.37 4.87
N TRP A 147 18.68 -7.10 4.52
CA TRP A 147 17.64 -6.22 4.01
C TRP A 147 17.06 -6.72 2.69
N LEU A 148 17.91 -7.10 1.73
CA LEU A 148 17.47 -7.65 0.43
C LEU A 148 16.59 -8.88 0.62
N LYS A 149 16.97 -9.81 1.50
CA LYS A 149 16.14 -10.99 1.85
C LYS A 149 14.79 -10.58 2.42
N GLY A 150 14.76 -9.58 3.31
CA GLY A 150 13.53 -9.05 3.88
C GLY A 150 12.59 -8.44 2.83
N LEU A 151 13.14 -7.70 1.86
CA LEU A 151 12.36 -7.13 0.75
C LEU A 151 11.85 -8.20 -0.21
N GLN A 152 12.65 -9.23 -0.50
CA GLN A 152 12.22 -10.37 -1.31
C GLN A 152 11.07 -11.15 -0.64
N SER A 153 11.16 -11.37 0.67
CA SER A 153 10.07 -11.99 1.45
C SER A 153 8.80 -11.14 1.42
N THR A 154 8.95 -9.81 1.58
CA THR A 154 7.85 -8.83 1.45
C THR A 154 7.19 -8.95 0.08
N GLN A 155 7.98 -9.00 -0.99
CA GLN A 155 7.47 -9.09 -2.35
C GLN A 155 6.67 -10.38 -2.58
N GLN A 156 7.20 -11.52 -2.14
CA GLN A 156 6.50 -12.80 -2.28
C GLN A 156 5.16 -12.81 -1.55
N LEU A 157 5.12 -12.31 -0.31
CA LEU A 157 3.89 -12.26 0.47
C LEU A 157 2.85 -11.35 -0.19
N LEU A 158 3.25 -10.16 -0.65
CA LEU A 158 2.33 -9.24 -1.30
C LEU A 158 1.84 -9.73 -2.68
N LYS A 159 2.65 -10.50 -3.42
CA LYS A 159 2.20 -11.14 -4.67
C LYS A 159 1.08 -12.14 -4.38
N ILE A 160 1.28 -12.99 -3.37
CA ILE A 160 0.26 -13.96 -2.93
C ILE A 160 -1.01 -13.24 -2.45
N GLU A 161 -0.86 -12.15 -1.70
CA GLU A 161 -1.99 -11.36 -1.22
C GLU A 161 -2.76 -10.71 -2.38
N SER A 162 -2.06 -10.15 -3.37
CA SER A 162 -2.67 -9.54 -4.56
C SER A 162 -3.51 -10.53 -5.35
N GLU A 163 -3.09 -11.79 -5.44
CA GLU A 163 -3.87 -12.86 -6.10
C GLU A 163 -5.09 -13.31 -5.29
N LYS A 164 -5.08 -13.11 -3.97
CA LYS A 164 -6.10 -13.60 -3.03
C LYS A 164 -6.93 -12.49 -2.41
N LEU A 165 -6.76 -11.25 -2.87
CA LEU A 165 -7.40 -10.09 -2.28
C LEU A 165 -8.93 -10.27 -2.30
N GLN A 166 -9.57 -10.14 -1.14
CA GLN A 166 -11.01 -10.25 -0.97
C GLN A 166 -11.48 -9.16 0.02
N PRO A 167 -12.74 -8.68 -0.09
CA PRO A 167 -13.29 -7.67 0.83
C PRO A 167 -13.19 -8.04 2.31
N ASP A 168 -13.33 -9.33 2.65
CA ASP A 168 -13.27 -9.86 4.03
C ASP A 168 -11.86 -9.81 4.65
N GLY A 169 -10.83 -9.64 3.81
CA GLY A 169 -9.43 -9.45 4.21
C GLY A 169 -9.13 -8.02 4.67
N LEU A 170 -10.09 -7.10 4.56
CA LEU A 170 -9.92 -5.68 4.85
C LEU A 170 -10.72 -5.27 6.09
N THR A 171 -10.32 -4.16 6.68
CA THR A 171 -11.06 -3.47 7.75
C THR A 171 -11.29 -2.02 7.38
N TYR A 172 -12.41 -1.48 7.84
CA TYR A 172 -12.94 -0.19 7.40
C TYR A 172 -13.14 0.71 8.61
N GLU A 173 -12.57 1.91 8.59
CA GLU A 173 -12.70 2.90 9.67
C GLU A 173 -13.21 4.22 9.10
N ILE A 174 -14.33 4.72 9.63
CA ILE A 174 -14.85 6.04 9.24
C ILE A 174 -14.15 7.11 10.08
N ILE A 175 -13.62 8.14 9.43
CA ILE A 175 -13.11 9.34 10.06
C ILE A 175 -14.10 10.48 9.82
N LYS A 176 -14.77 10.89 10.89
CA LYS A 176 -15.55 12.13 10.90
C LYS A 176 -14.65 13.31 11.23
N VAL A 177 -14.87 14.42 10.56
CA VAL A 177 -14.20 15.69 10.86
C VAL A 177 -14.45 16.04 12.34
N GLY A 178 -13.39 16.15 13.14
CA GLY A 178 -13.45 16.51 14.56
C GLY A 178 -13.63 15.36 15.56
N GLN A 179 -13.65 14.09 15.14
CA GLN A 179 -13.72 12.94 16.05
C GLN A 179 -12.43 12.09 16.03
N ILE A 180 -12.03 11.62 17.22
CA ILE A 180 -10.84 10.75 17.43
C ILE A 180 -11.24 9.25 17.39
N HIS A 181 -12.53 8.93 17.49
CA HIS A 181 -12.98 7.54 17.60
C HIS A 181 -13.17 6.88 16.23
N HIS A 182 -12.31 5.89 15.97
CA HIS A 182 -12.36 5.03 14.80
C HIS A 182 -13.15 3.77 15.13
N LYS A 183 -14.44 3.72 14.77
CA LYS A 183 -15.19 2.46 14.84
C LYS A 183 -14.78 1.62 13.62
N ARG A 184 -14.19 0.45 13.87
CA ARG A 184 -13.95 -0.56 12.83
C ARG A 184 -15.26 -1.21 12.41
N LEU A 185 -15.46 -1.30 11.11
CA LEU A 185 -16.64 -1.86 10.48
C LEU A 185 -16.23 -3.06 9.62
N PRO A 186 -17.13 -4.05 9.47
CA PRO A 186 -16.80 -5.35 8.89
C PRO A 186 -16.68 -5.32 7.36
N ASN A 187 -17.32 -4.37 6.69
CA ASN A 187 -17.26 -4.20 5.23
C ASN A 187 -17.48 -2.73 4.84
N PHE A 188 -17.31 -2.41 3.56
CA PHE A 188 -17.44 -1.04 3.07
C PHE A 188 -18.89 -0.55 3.06
N ILE A 189 -19.86 -1.44 2.82
CA ILE A 189 -21.29 -1.09 2.85
C ILE A 189 -21.72 -0.61 4.24
N GLU A 190 -21.31 -1.29 5.30
CA GLU A 190 -21.57 -0.88 6.68
C GLU A 190 -20.90 0.46 6.99
N ALA A 191 -19.71 0.71 6.44
CA ALA A 191 -19.04 2.01 6.54
C ALA A 191 -19.86 3.12 5.85
N PHE A 192 -20.35 2.84 4.65
CA PHE A 192 -21.21 3.75 3.90
C PHE A 192 -22.56 4.01 4.62
N LEU A 193 -23.25 2.97 5.09
CA LEU A 193 -24.51 3.11 5.81
C LEU A 193 -24.35 3.88 7.10
N SER A 194 -23.29 3.62 7.87
CA SER A 194 -23.02 4.37 9.10
C SER A 194 -22.72 5.85 8.85
N ILE A 195 -22.19 6.22 7.67
CA ILE A 195 -22.09 7.62 7.23
C ILE A 195 -23.49 8.22 7.04
N LEU A 196 -24.42 7.50 6.40
CA LEU A 196 -25.77 8.00 6.14
C LEU A 196 -26.64 8.09 7.42
N GLU A 197 -26.45 7.19 8.36
CA GLU A 197 -27.23 7.12 9.60
C GLU A 197 -26.81 8.18 10.62
N ASN A 198 -25.52 8.52 10.67
CA ASN A 198 -24.97 9.45 11.64
C ASN A 198 -25.09 10.92 11.18
N ARG A 199 -26.31 11.44 11.23
CA ARG A 199 -26.66 12.85 11.03
C ARG A 199 -25.87 13.80 11.93
#